data_AF-A0A202BAG2-F1
#
_entry.id   AF-A0A202BAG2-F1
#
_cell.length_a   1.000
_cell.length_b   1.000
_cell.length_c   1.000
_cell.angle_alpha   90.00
_cell.angle_beta   90.00
_cell.angle_gamma   90.00
#
_symmetry.space_group_name_H-M   'P 1'
#
loop_
_entity.id
_entity.type
_entity.pdbx_description
1 polymer ?
#
loop_
_entity_poly.entity_id
_entity_poly.type
_entity_poly.pdbx_seq_one_letter_code
_entity_poly.pdbx_strand_id
1 'polypeptide(L)'
;QTDQLNLQTMFAASQSSNPPTSYFIYCSPTPMQNPPLVQHTQAQMLQVLADLNAWRTAQQQKYNMLVQQVLAAKTVSAVQAAVWS
;
A
#
# COMPACT_ATOMS: atom_id res chain seq x y z
N GLN A 1 11.56 0.31 1.40
CA GLN A 1 11.03 0.92 2.64
C GLN A 1 10.72 2.42 2.48
N THR A 2 11.24 3.08 1.44
CA THR A 2 11.16 4.54 1.24
C THR A 2 9.75 5.04 0.90
N ASP A 3 8.98 4.32 0.08
CA ASP A 3 7.67 4.84 -0.40
C ASP A 3 6.62 4.97 0.70
N GLN A 4 6.59 4.05 1.67
CA GLN A 4 5.67 4.14 2.80
C GLN A 4 5.97 5.34 3.70
N LEU A 5 7.25 5.54 4.02
CA LEU A 5 7.67 6.66 4.86
C LEU A 5 7.43 7.99 4.15
N ASN A 6 7.66 8.03 2.83
CA ASN A 6 7.36 9.19 2.01
C ASN A 6 5.85 9.48 2.01
N LEU A 7 5.00 8.47 1.82
CA LEU A 7 3.53 8.65 1.88
C LEU A 7 3.04 9.09 3.27
N GLN A 8 3.62 8.56 4.35
CA GLN A 8 3.29 8.98 5.71
C GLN A 8 3.72 10.41 6.00
N THR A 9 4.92 10.79 5.55
CA THR A 9 5.44 12.16 5.67
C THR A 9 4.59 13.11 4.84
N MET A 10 4.22 12.70 3.63
CA MET A 10 3.36 13.49 2.75
C MET A 10 1.99 13.73 3.37
N PHE A 11 1.42 12.67 3.93
CA PHE A 11 0.17 12.74 4.67
C PHE A 11 0.26 13.67 5.89
N ALA A 12 1.26 13.50 6.76
CA ALA A 12 1.42 14.32 7.96
C ALA A 12 1.54 15.82 7.62
N ALA A 13 2.34 16.16 6.61
CA ALA A 13 2.49 17.54 6.14
C ALA A 13 1.19 18.11 5.53
N SER A 14 0.38 17.27 4.87
CA SER A 14 -0.94 17.66 4.37
C SER A 14 -1.96 18.01 5.47
N GLN A 15 -1.71 17.58 6.73
CA GLN A 15 -2.56 17.91 7.90
C GLN A 15 -2.10 19.11 8.71
N SER A 16 -1.01 19.75 8.30
CA SER A 16 -0.57 20.97 8.99
C SER A 16 -1.54 22.13 8.72
N SER A 17 -1.53 23.14 9.58
CA SER A 17 -2.35 24.35 9.40
C SER A 17 -1.99 25.15 8.14
N ASN A 18 -0.81 24.91 7.57
CA ASN A 18 -0.32 25.48 6.31
C ASN A 18 0.38 24.39 5.49
N PRO A 19 -0.38 23.48 4.85
CA PRO A 19 0.20 22.37 4.10
C PRO A 19 0.99 22.90 2.88
N PRO A 20 2.21 22.39 2.62
CA PRO A 20 2.96 22.80 1.45
C PRO A 20 2.24 22.35 0.18
N THR A 21 2.16 23.19 -0.84
CA THR A 21 1.40 22.91 -2.08
C THR A 21 1.91 21.70 -2.86
N SER A 22 3.19 21.33 -2.68
CA SER A 22 3.82 20.13 -3.24
C SER A 22 3.38 18.82 -2.57
N TYR A 23 2.59 18.87 -1.51
CA TYR A 23 2.15 17.71 -0.72
C TYR A 23 0.69 17.33 -0.98
N PHE A 24 -0.02 18.11 -1.79
CA PHE A 24 -1.36 17.75 -2.23
C PHE A 24 -1.30 16.63 -3.27
N ILE A 25 -2.04 15.55 -3.01
CA ILE A 25 -2.21 14.46 -3.96
C ILE A 25 -3.54 14.67 -4.67
N TYR A 26 -3.49 14.66 -5.99
CA TYR A 26 -4.66 14.84 -6.84
C TYR A 26 -4.99 13.52 -7.54
N CYS A 27 -6.28 13.25 -7.70
CA CYS A 27 -6.75 12.23 -8.61
C CYS A 27 -7.52 12.85 -9.76
N SER A 28 -7.59 12.09 -10.86
CA SER A 28 -8.56 12.33 -11.89
C SER A 28 -9.65 11.27 -11.80
N PRO A 29 -10.94 11.65 -11.77
CA PRO A 29 -12.03 10.69 -11.91
C PRO A 29 -12.18 10.15 -13.34
N THR A 30 -11.48 10.73 -14.33
CA THR A 30 -11.56 10.34 -15.74
C THR A 30 -10.17 10.06 -16.36
N PRO A 31 -10.01 9.00 -17.16
CA PRO A 31 -8.79 8.81 -17.95
C PRO A 31 -8.63 9.94 -18.99
N MET A 32 -7.40 10.49 -19.10
CA MET A 32 -6.79 11.37 -20.15
C MET A 32 -7.75 12.02 -21.18
N GLN A 33 -7.81 13.34 -21.40
CA GLN A 33 -6.77 14.36 -21.56
C GLN A 33 -7.17 15.63 -20.79
N ASN A 34 -6.25 16.19 -20.01
CA ASN A 34 -6.49 17.40 -19.20
C ASN A 34 -7.71 17.32 -18.25
N PRO A 35 -7.90 16.21 -17.51
CA PRO A 35 -9.03 16.12 -16.59
C PRO A 35 -8.89 17.14 -15.45
N PRO A 36 -10.02 17.65 -14.92
CA PRO A 36 -9.98 18.46 -13.72
C PRO A 36 -9.36 17.63 -12.59
N LEU A 37 -8.25 18.14 -12.05
CA LEU A 37 -7.60 17.52 -10.91
C LEU A 37 -8.43 17.82 -9.66
N VAL A 38 -8.86 16.76 -8.98
CA VAL A 38 -9.54 16.87 -7.70
C VAL A 38 -8.55 16.49 -6.61
N GLN A 39 -8.38 17.37 -5.64
CA GLN A 39 -7.50 17.11 -4.50
C GLN A 39 -8.12 16.02 -3.62
N HIS A 40 -7.31 15.06 -3.18
CA HIS A 40 -7.73 14.12 -2.15
C HIS A 40 -7.97 14.83 -0.82
N THR A 41 -9.05 14.44 -0.14
CA THR A 41 -9.30 14.89 1.22
C THR A 41 -8.38 14.18 2.20
N GLN A 42 -8.18 14.77 3.38
CA GLN A 42 -7.49 14.12 4.51
C GLN A 42 -8.04 12.71 4.80
N ALA A 43 -9.37 12.56 4.82
CA ALA A 43 -10.01 11.29 5.11
C ALA A 43 -9.71 10.23 4.04
N GLN A 44 -9.71 10.62 2.76
CA GLN A 44 -9.34 9.71 1.66
C GLN A 44 -7.88 9.27 1.76
N MET A 45 -6.97 10.20 2.09
CA MET A 45 -5.57 9.88 2.29
C MET A 45 -5.32 8.94 3.48
N LEU A 46 -6.07 9.12 4.59
CA LEU A 46 -6.04 8.20 5.73
C LEU A 46 -6.51 6.79 5.34
N GLN A 47 -7.57 6.71 4.55
CA GLN A 47 -8.11 5.43 4.09
C GLN A 47 -7.08 4.68 3.23
N VAL A 48 -6.43 5.36 2.27
CA VAL A 48 -5.38 4.76 1.44
C VAL A 48 -4.23 4.23 2.29
N LEU A 49 -3.82 4.96 3.33
CA LEU A 49 -2.76 4.51 4.25
C LEU A 49 -3.21 3.27 5.05
N ALA A 50 -4.44 3.26 5.56
CA ALA A 50 -5.01 2.12 6.27
C ALA A 50 -5.07 0.88 5.35
N ASP A 51 -5.57 1.05 4.12
CA ASP A 51 -5.67 -0.02 3.12
C ASP A 51 -4.31 -0.58 2.74
N LEU A 52 -3.30 0.29 2.54
CA LEU A 52 -1.93 -0.12 2.25
C LEU A 52 -1.32 -0.93 3.41
N ASN A 53 -1.54 -0.50 4.66
CA ASN A 53 -1.03 -1.21 5.83
C ASN A 53 -1.73 -2.56 6.02
N ALA A 54 -3.05 -2.64 5.78
CA ALA A 54 -3.81 -3.87 5.82
C ALA A 54 -3.35 -4.84 4.73
N TRP A 55 -3.19 -4.36 3.50
CA TRP A 55 -2.67 -5.15 2.39
C TRP A 55 -1.27 -5.69 2.68
N ARG A 56 -0.35 -4.85 3.19
CA ARG A 56 1.01 -5.29 3.55
C ARG A 56 0.97 -6.38 4.63
N THR A 57 0.15 -6.19 5.66
CA THR A 57 -0.02 -7.18 6.73
C THR A 57 -0.50 -8.51 6.15
N ALA A 58 -1.50 -8.48 5.27
CA ALA A 58 -1.98 -9.67 4.58
C ALA A 58 -0.86 -10.33 3.77
N GLN A 59 -0.12 -9.60 2.92
CA GLN A 59 1.00 -10.16 2.15
C GLN A 59 2.07 -10.79 3.04
N GLN A 60 2.39 -10.17 4.18
CA GLN A 60 3.35 -10.72 5.13
C GLN A 60 2.87 -12.04 5.74
N GLN A 61 1.59 -12.16 6.04
CA GLN A 61 0.99 -13.41 6.53
C GLN A 61 1.07 -14.51 5.46
N LYS A 62 0.72 -14.19 4.19
CA LYS A 62 0.84 -15.13 3.07
C LYS A 62 2.27 -15.65 2.90
N TYR A 63 3.24 -14.73 2.94
CA TYR A 63 4.65 -15.08 2.89
C TYR A 63 5.04 -16.02 4.04
N ASN A 64 4.66 -15.69 5.27
CA ASN A 64 4.98 -16.52 6.43
C ASN A 64 4.37 -17.93 6.32
N MET A 65 3.12 -18.05 5.85
CA MET A 65 2.50 -19.36 5.61
C MET A 65 3.25 -20.14 4.53
N LEU A 66 3.61 -19.51 3.43
CA LEU A 66 4.35 -20.15 2.34
C LEU A 66 5.71 -20.68 2.85
N VAL A 67 6.44 -19.85 3.61
CA VAL A 67 7.71 -20.26 4.23
C VAL A 67 7.51 -21.46 5.16
N GLN A 68 6.46 -21.46 5.99
CA GLN A 68 6.16 -22.61 6.86
C GLN A 68 5.85 -23.89 6.07
N GLN A 69 5.08 -23.80 4.99
CA GLN A 69 4.79 -24.94 4.11
C GLN A 69 6.07 -25.51 3.50
N VAL A 70 6.96 -24.65 3.01
CA VAL A 70 8.24 -25.06 2.43
C VAL A 70 9.16 -25.68 3.47
N LEU A 71 9.26 -25.10 4.67
CA LEU A 71 10.11 -25.64 5.75
C LEU A 71 9.59 -26.98 6.31
N ALA A 72 8.27 -27.19 6.32
CA ALA A 72 7.66 -28.44 6.78
C ALA A 72 7.69 -29.55 5.72
N ALA A 73 7.94 -29.21 4.45
CA ALA A 73 7.94 -30.15 3.35
C ALA A 73 9.09 -31.16 3.47
N LYS A 74 8.77 -32.45 3.38
CA LYS A 74 9.74 -33.55 3.44
C LYS A 74 10.18 -34.06 2.07
N THR A 75 9.56 -33.56 1.00
CA THR A 75 9.84 -33.99 -0.37
C THR A 75 9.85 -32.79 -1.31
N VAL A 76 10.58 -32.94 -2.41
CA VAL A 76 10.63 -31.92 -3.49
C VAL A 76 9.22 -31.65 -4.04
N SER A 77 8.41 -32.68 -4.22
CA SER A 77 7.03 -32.54 -4.71
C SER A 77 6.15 -31.73 -3.75
N ALA A 78 6.35 -31.86 -2.43
CA ALA A 78 5.61 -31.07 -1.45
C ALA A 78 6.04 -29.59 -1.46
N VAL A 79 7.32 -29.29 -1.70
CA VAL A 79 7.79 -27.90 -1.91
C VAL A 79 7.17 -27.32 -3.18
N GLN A 80 7.15 -28.08 -4.28
CA GLN A 80 6.55 -27.66 -5.55
C GLN A 80 5.03 -27.43 -5.46
N ALA A 81 4.36 -28.10 -4.53
CA ALA A 81 2.93 -27.94 -4.28
C ALA A 81 2.58 -26.76 -3.35
N ALA A 82 3.57 -26.08 -2.76
CA ALA A 82 3.33 -24.90 -1.93
C ALA A 82 2.97 -23.69 -2.81
N VAL A 83 1.79 -23.10 -2.57
CA VAL A 83 1.23 -22.04 -3.42
C VAL A 83 1.03 -20.76 -2.62
N TRP A 84 1.28 -19.62 -3.26
CA TRP A 84 0.92 -18.31 -2.72
C TRP A 84 -0.60 -18.22 -2.55
N SER A 85 -1.06 -18.19 -1.29
CA SER A 85 -2.48 -18.19 -0.92
C SER A 85 -2.80 -17.01 -0.03
#